data_AF-A0A2M8L5R1-F1
#
_entry.id   AF-A0A2M8L5R1-F1
#
_cell.length_a   1.000
_cell.length_b   1.000
_cell.length_c   1.000
_cell.angle_alpha   90.00
_cell.angle_beta   90.00
_cell.angle_gamma   90.00
#
_symmetry.space_group_name_H-M   'P 1'
#
loop_
_entity.id
_entity.type
_entity.pdbx_description
1 polymer ?
#
loop_
_entity_poly.entity_id
_entity_poly.type
_entity_poly.pdbx_seq_one_letter_code
_entity_poly.pdbx_strand_id
1 'polypeptide(L)'
;VEELATRPVGYQPENRPPYQMLVPLMEILAEALGVGVSSQKVQNEYNNLTENFGSEFKILLAVSLEEVAKTAGERVAEGIEKVREGEIVVEPGYDGVFGTVKIWPFDGERSRTAQGKAKQKQMSLF
;
A
#
# COMPACT_ATOMS: atom_id res chain seq x y z
N VAL A 1 16.22 10.90 -24.53
CA VAL A 1 15.95 9.62 -23.82
C VAL A 1 15.27 8.59 -24.69
N GLU A 2 14.26 8.97 -25.50
CA GLU A 2 13.62 8.03 -26.46
C GLU A 2 14.56 7.57 -27.59
N GLU A 3 15.42 8.45 -28.11
CA GLU A 3 16.38 8.13 -29.19
C GLU A 3 17.45 7.08 -28.84
N LEU A 4 17.68 6.80 -27.56
CA LEU A 4 18.72 5.85 -27.11
C LEU A 4 18.14 4.49 -26.68
N ALA A 5 16.82 4.33 -26.71
CA ALA A 5 16.17 3.11 -26.23
C ALA A 5 16.24 1.97 -27.25
N THR A 6 16.85 0.85 -26.88
CA THR A 6 16.98 -0.33 -27.75
C THR A 6 15.73 -1.21 -27.78
N ARG A 7 14.69 -0.88 -27.00
CA ARG A 7 13.46 -1.67 -26.85
C ARG A 7 12.25 -0.84 -27.26
N PRO A 8 11.26 -1.45 -27.94
CA PRO A 8 10.04 -0.72 -28.31
C PRO A 8 9.24 -0.33 -27.07
N VAL A 9 8.46 0.74 -27.20
CA VAL A 9 7.53 1.20 -26.15
C VAL A 9 6.57 0.06 -25.80
N GLY A 10 6.44 -0.22 -24.50
CA GLY A 10 5.57 -1.28 -24.00
C GLY A 10 6.17 -2.70 -24.05
N TYR A 11 7.45 -2.86 -24.40
CA TYR A 11 8.11 -4.16 -24.32
C TYR A 11 8.04 -4.76 -22.91
N GLN A 12 7.48 -5.96 -22.80
CA GLN A 12 7.45 -6.76 -21.58
C GLN A 12 8.17 -8.09 -21.84
N PRO A 13 9.23 -8.43 -21.08
CA PRO A 13 9.84 -9.74 -21.15
C PRO A 13 8.81 -10.83 -20.84
N GLU A 14 8.88 -11.95 -21.56
CA GLU A 14 7.97 -13.09 -21.43
C GLU A 14 7.91 -13.62 -19.98
N ASN A 15 9.05 -13.63 -19.29
CA ASN A 15 9.20 -14.11 -17.91
C ASN A 15 9.44 -12.97 -16.90
N ARG A 16 8.70 -11.85 -17.01
CA ARG A 16 8.77 -10.79 -15.99
C ARG A 16 8.05 -11.27 -14.70
N PRO A 17 8.72 -11.28 -13.54
CA PRO A 17 8.05 -11.57 -12.27
C PRO A 17 6.96 -10.55 -11.97
N PRO A 18 5.87 -10.96 -11.29
CA PRO A 18 4.84 -10.02 -10.86
C PRO A 18 5.41 -9.02 -9.85
N TYR A 19 4.72 -7.88 -9.72
CA TYR A 19 5.05 -6.87 -8.72
C TYR A 19 3.85 -6.58 -7.85
N GLN A 20 4.13 -6.14 -6.63
CA GLN A 20 3.16 -5.72 -5.64
C GLN A 20 3.48 -4.31 -5.18
N MET A 21 2.47 -3.43 -5.20
CA MET A 21 2.51 -2.12 -4.59
C MET A 21 2.22 -2.28 -3.11
N LEU A 22 3.06 -1.71 -2.26
CA LEU A 22 2.91 -1.75 -0.81
C LEU A 22 2.95 -0.33 -0.26
N VAL A 23 2.22 -0.14 0.83
CA VAL A 23 2.23 1.08 1.64
C VAL A 23 2.87 0.70 2.98
N PRO A 24 3.80 1.50 3.52
CA PRO A 24 4.41 1.21 4.81
C PRO A 24 3.36 1.02 5.91
N LEU A 25 3.56 0.04 6.79
CA LEU A 25 2.59 -0.26 7.86
C LEU A 25 2.36 0.96 8.77
N MET A 26 3.40 1.76 9.03
CA MET A 26 3.29 3.01 9.80
C MET A 26 2.30 4.01 9.16
N GLU A 27 2.25 4.10 7.83
CA GLU A 27 1.31 4.97 7.10
C GLU A 27 -0.12 4.44 7.21
N ILE A 28 -0.31 3.13 7.04
CA ILE A 28 -1.62 2.47 7.22
C ILE A 28 -2.15 2.71 8.64
N LEU A 29 -1.30 2.54 9.64
CA LEU A 29 -1.64 2.76 11.04
C LEU A 29 -1.96 4.23 11.32
N ALA A 30 -1.17 5.17 10.79
CA ALA A 30 -1.39 6.59 10.96
C ALA A 30 -2.77 7.01 10.43
N GLU A 31 -3.08 6.59 9.20
CA GLU A 31 -4.36 6.90 8.55
C GLU A 31 -5.53 6.21 9.26
N ALA A 32 -5.38 4.93 9.64
CA ALA A 32 -6.41 4.18 10.38
C ALA A 32 -6.71 4.79 11.76
N LEU A 33 -5.68 5.28 12.45
CA LEU A 33 -5.79 5.83 13.80
C LEU A 33 -6.07 7.34 13.81
N GLY A 34 -6.04 8.01 12.66
CA GLY A 34 -6.28 9.44 12.52
C GLY A 34 -5.22 10.32 13.19
N VAL A 35 -3.97 9.86 13.24
CA VAL A 35 -2.85 10.54 13.90
C VAL A 35 -1.64 10.59 12.99
N GLY A 36 -0.65 11.44 13.30
CA GLY A 36 0.59 11.50 12.52
C GLY A 36 1.40 10.21 12.57
N VAL A 37 2.11 9.91 11.48
CA VAL A 37 3.00 8.74 11.32
C VAL A 37 4.07 8.69 12.42
N SER A 38 4.59 9.84 12.84
CA SER A 38 5.59 9.96 13.90
C SER A 38 5.01 9.92 15.32
N SER A 39 3.71 9.64 15.49
CA SER A 39 3.09 9.62 16.81
C SER A 39 3.51 8.38 17.60
N GLN A 40 3.66 8.53 18.92
CA GLN A 40 3.97 7.40 19.80
C GLN A 40 2.91 6.29 19.72
N LYS A 41 1.65 6.67 19.46
CA LYS A 41 0.55 5.72 19.28
C LYS A 41 0.80 4.79 18.09
N VAL A 42 1.20 5.34 16.95
CA VAL A 42 1.52 4.57 15.74
C VAL A 42 2.75 3.68 15.98
N GLN A 43 3.80 4.23 16.61
CA GLN A 43 5.00 3.45 16.92
C GLN A 43 4.69 2.25 17.84
N ASN A 44 3.86 2.45 18.85
CA ASN A 44 3.45 1.38 19.77
C ASN A 44 2.67 0.29 19.02
N GLU A 45 1.75 0.67 18.14
CA GLU A 45 0.95 -0.30 17.38
C GLU A 45 1.79 -1.07 16.35
N TYR A 46 2.72 -0.39 15.70
CA TYR A 46 3.69 -1.01 14.80
C TYR A 46 4.55 -2.04 15.53
N ASN A 47 5.08 -1.69 16.71
CA ASN A 47 5.85 -2.62 17.53
C ASN A 47 4.99 -3.80 17.99
N ASN A 48 3.77 -3.54 18.47
CA ASN A 48 2.82 -4.59 18.87
C ASN A 48 2.58 -5.61 17.75
N LEU A 49 2.29 -5.14 16.53
CA LEU A 49 2.07 -6.01 15.39
C LEU A 49 3.33 -6.78 14.99
N THR A 50 4.49 -6.11 14.93
CA THR A 50 5.75 -6.75 14.51
C THR A 50 6.28 -7.74 15.55
N GLU A 51 6.07 -7.50 16.84
CA GLU A 51 6.39 -8.46 17.90
C GLU A 51 5.50 -9.71 17.86
N ASN A 52 4.19 -9.55 17.59
CA ASN A 52 3.25 -10.67 17.51
C ASN A 52 3.40 -11.49 16.21
N PHE A 53 3.68 -10.84 15.08
CA PHE A 53 3.64 -11.49 13.76
C PHE A 53 5.01 -11.65 13.08
N GLY A 54 6.04 -10.96 13.58
CA GLY A 54 7.45 -11.10 13.21
C GLY A 54 8.01 -9.95 12.38
N SER A 55 7.37 -9.60 11.25
CA SER A 55 7.87 -8.52 10.38
C SER A 55 6.74 -7.81 9.64
N GLU A 56 7.00 -6.54 9.29
CA GLU A 56 6.10 -5.72 8.48
C GLU A 56 5.70 -6.42 7.18
N PHE A 57 6.65 -6.96 6.42
CA PHE A 57 6.34 -7.65 5.17
C PHE A 57 5.40 -8.84 5.38
N LYS A 58 5.60 -9.61 6.46
CA LYS A 58 4.72 -10.73 6.77
C LYS A 58 3.30 -10.23 7.09
N ILE A 59 3.18 -9.15 7.85
CA ILE A 59 1.91 -8.50 8.17
C ILE A 59 1.21 -7.99 6.91
N LEU A 60 1.94 -7.33 6.01
CA LEU A 60 1.36 -6.76 4.79
C LEU A 60 1.03 -7.81 3.72
N LEU A 61 1.72 -8.96 3.70
CA LEU A 61 1.57 -9.94 2.61
C LEU A 61 0.83 -11.23 2.99
N ALA A 62 0.97 -11.72 4.23
CA ALA A 62 0.63 -13.10 4.56
C ALA A 62 -0.26 -13.29 5.80
N VAL A 63 -0.15 -12.43 6.82
CA VAL A 63 -0.97 -12.56 8.05
C VAL A 63 -2.45 -12.43 7.71
N SER A 64 -3.30 -13.21 8.38
CA SER A 64 -4.74 -13.16 8.13
C SER A 64 -5.33 -11.84 8.65
N LEU A 65 -6.33 -11.30 7.95
CA LEU A 65 -6.98 -10.06 8.35
C LEU A 65 -7.69 -10.19 9.71
N GLU A 66 -8.20 -11.39 10.04
CA GLU A 66 -8.81 -11.69 11.33
C GLU A 66 -7.81 -11.58 12.49
N GLU A 67 -6.57 -12.05 12.31
CA GLU A 67 -5.52 -11.92 13.32
C GLU A 67 -5.10 -10.46 13.50
N VAL A 68 -4.98 -9.70 12.40
CA VAL A 68 -4.71 -8.26 12.49
C VAL A 68 -5.84 -7.54 13.22
N ALA A 69 -7.10 -7.84 12.89
CA ALA A 69 -8.26 -7.22 13.52
C ALA A 69 -8.31 -7.48 15.03
N LYS A 70 -7.95 -8.69 15.47
CA LYS A 70 -7.86 -9.04 16.90
C LYS A 70 -6.76 -8.25 17.62
N THR A 71 -5.64 -7.97 16.97
CA THR A 71 -4.48 -7.33 17.60
C THR A 71 -4.54 -5.80 17.55
N ALA A 72 -4.88 -5.23 16.39
CA ALA A 72 -4.81 -3.78 16.11
C ALA A 72 -6.17 -3.15 15.74
N GLY A 73 -7.24 -3.94 15.70
CA GLY A 73 -8.60 -3.48 15.41
C GLY A 73 -8.99 -3.58 13.93
N GLU A 74 -10.31 -3.61 13.70
CA GLU A 74 -10.94 -3.78 12.38
C GLU A 74 -10.46 -2.76 11.35
N ARG A 75 -10.26 -1.50 11.79
CA ARG A 75 -9.87 -0.40 10.90
C ARG A 75 -8.48 -0.60 10.29
N VAL A 76 -7.56 -1.18 11.05
CA VAL A 76 -6.20 -1.48 10.59
C VAL A 76 -6.23 -2.67 9.64
N ALA A 77 -7.01 -3.71 9.96
CA ALA A 77 -7.21 -4.86 9.08
C ALA A 77 -7.80 -4.45 7.72
N GLU A 78 -8.82 -3.60 7.72
CA GLU A 78 -9.41 -3.02 6.50
C GLU A 78 -8.36 -2.22 5.69
N GLY A 79 -7.51 -1.44 6.36
CA GLY A 79 -6.45 -0.69 5.68
C GLY A 79 -5.44 -1.60 4.98
N ILE A 80 -5.02 -2.69 5.64
CA ILE A 80 -4.13 -3.70 5.05
C ILE A 80 -4.83 -4.41 3.88
N GLU A 81 -6.11 -4.75 4.02
CA GLU A 81 -6.91 -5.35 2.94
C GLU A 81 -6.91 -4.46 1.70
N LYS A 82 -7.25 -3.18 1.85
CA LYS A 82 -7.27 -2.22 0.73
C LYS A 82 -5.92 -2.10 0.02
N VAL A 83 -4.83 -2.08 0.78
CA VAL A 83 -3.48 -2.07 0.21
C VAL A 83 -3.19 -3.37 -0.56
N ARG A 84 -3.53 -4.54 0.00
CA ARG A 84 -3.36 -5.84 -0.69
C ARG A 84 -4.18 -5.94 -1.97
N GLU A 85 -5.35 -5.31 -2.00
CA GLU A 85 -6.22 -5.31 -3.18
C GLU A 85 -5.87 -4.21 -4.19
N GLY A 86 -5.00 -3.26 -3.82
CA GLY A 86 -4.67 -2.09 -4.61
C GLY A 86 -5.80 -1.05 -4.65
N GLU A 87 -6.76 -1.11 -3.73
CA GLU A 87 -7.87 -0.17 -3.58
C GLU A 87 -7.44 1.08 -2.82
N ILE A 88 -6.41 1.76 -3.33
CA ILE A 88 -5.84 2.97 -2.75
C ILE A 88 -5.76 4.09 -3.78
N VAL A 89 -5.73 5.32 -3.28
CA VAL A 89 -5.54 6.53 -4.09
C VAL A 89 -4.09 6.95 -3.97
N VAL A 90 -3.40 7.08 -5.11
CA VAL A 90 -2.00 7.50 -5.16
C VAL A 90 -1.88 8.77 -5.97
N GLU A 91 -1.44 9.84 -5.33
CA GLU A 91 -1.02 11.07 -5.97
C GLU A 91 0.48 10.97 -6.25
N PRO A 92 0.90 10.91 -7.53
CA PRO A 92 2.31 10.74 -7.85
C PRO A 92 3.11 11.98 -7.44
N GLY A 93 4.30 11.73 -6.89
CA GLY A 93 5.28 12.77 -6.63
C GLY A 93 5.94 13.30 -7.90
N TYR A 94 6.63 14.43 -7.80
CA TYR A 94 7.34 15.08 -8.91
C TYR A 94 8.56 15.85 -8.38
N ASP A 95 9.61 15.98 -9.20
CA ASP A 95 10.78 16.86 -8.96
C ASP A 95 11.36 16.84 -7.54
N GLY A 96 11.46 15.66 -6.93
CA GLY A 96 12.02 15.47 -5.58
C GLY A 96 10.99 15.55 -4.44
N VAL A 97 9.72 15.79 -4.74
CA VAL A 97 8.59 15.70 -3.82
C VAL A 97 8.03 14.28 -3.86
N PHE A 98 7.86 13.66 -2.68
CA PHE A 98 7.21 12.35 -2.57
C PHE A 98 5.73 12.43 -2.94
N GLY A 99 5.22 11.35 -3.52
CA GLY A 99 3.78 11.20 -3.73
C GLY A 99 3.03 10.97 -2.42
N THR A 100 1.73 11.22 -2.46
CA THR A 100 0.84 10.98 -1.31
C THR A 100 -0.02 9.75 -1.58
N VAL A 101 -0.17 8.89 -0.59
CA VAL A 101 -1.10 7.76 -0.65
C VAL A 101 -2.24 8.03 0.32
N LYS A 102 -3.48 7.76 -0.11
CA LYS A 102 -4.66 7.76 0.74
C LYS A 102 -5.39 6.43 0.59
N ILE A 103 -5.62 5.76 1.71
CA ILE A 103 -6.37 4.51 1.77
C ILE A 103 -7.88 4.80 1.78
N TRP A 104 -8.28 5.91 2.43
CA TRP A 104 -9.66 6.35 2.47
C TRP A 104 -9.80 7.76 1.87
N PRO A 105 -10.48 7.90 0.71
CA PRO A 105 -10.66 9.21 0.09
C PRO A 105 -11.60 10.08 0.93
N PHE A 106 -11.32 11.38 0.99
CA PHE A 106 -12.23 12.37 1.57
C PHE A 106 -13.40 12.67 0.60
N ASP A 107 -14.56 13.01 1.14
CA ASP A 107 -15.73 13.41 0.35
C ASP A 107 -15.38 14.61 -0.56
N GLY A 108 -15.33 14.36 -1.87
CA GLY A 108 -15.03 15.37 -2.90
C GLY A 108 -13.73 15.12 -3.67
N GLU A 109 -12.80 14.33 -3.12
CA GLU A 109 -11.57 13.93 -3.81
C GLU A 109 -11.78 12.61 -4.54
N ARG A 110 -12.51 12.66 -5.66
CA ARG A 110 -12.25 11.70 -6.74
C ARG A 110 -10.98 12.15 -7.46
N SER A 111 -9.86 12.19 -6.76
CA SER A 111 -8.57 12.31 -7.43
C SER A 111 -8.47 11.15 -8.40
N ARG A 112 -7.84 11.42 -9.55
CA ARG A 112 -7.64 10.46 -10.64
C ARG A 112 -7.24 9.14 -9.99
N THR A 113 -8.18 8.21 -9.95
CA THR A 113 -7.85 6.80 -9.75
C THR A 113 -6.75 6.49 -10.76
N ALA A 114 -6.05 5.37 -10.66
CA ALA A 114 -5.37 4.84 -11.84
C ALA A 114 -6.42 4.49 -12.93
N GLN A 115 -7.15 5.49 -13.45
CA GLN A 115 -8.12 5.45 -14.51
C GLN A 115 -7.31 5.23 -15.76
N GLY A 116 -7.14 3.95 -16.04
CA GLY A 116 -6.35 3.40 -17.11
C GLY A 116 -6.24 1.89 -17.02
N LYS A 117 -6.43 1.28 -15.84
CA LYS A 117 -6.52 -0.18 -15.72
C LYS A 117 -7.74 -0.55 -14.87
N ALA A 118 -8.51 -1.51 -15.37
CA ALA A 118 -9.63 -2.13 -14.68
C ALA A 118 -9.24 -2.53 -13.25
N LYS A 119 -10.24 -2.76 -12.37
CA LYS A 119 -10.10 -3.42 -11.06
C LYS A 119 -9.30 -4.72 -11.16
N GLN A 120 -7.99 -4.62 -11.30
CA GLN A 120 -7.06 -5.72 -11.35
C GLN A 120 -6.52 -5.82 -9.94
N LYS A 121 -7.05 -6.82 -9.22
CA LYS A 121 -6.45 -7.29 -7.98
C LYS A 121 -4.96 -7.46 -8.23
N GLN A 122 -4.16 -6.91 -7.33
CA GLN A 122 -2.72 -6.92 -7.44
C GLN A 122 -2.20 -8.35 -7.68
N MET A 123 -1.18 -8.49 -8.54
CA MET A 123 -0.64 -9.81 -8.88
C MET A 123 -0.05 -10.47 -7.63
N SER A 124 -0.32 -11.76 -7.44
CA SER A 124 0.28 -12.52 -6.35
C SER A 124 1.78 -12.71 -6.59
N LEU A 125 2.58 -12.64 -5.52
CA LEU A 125 4.00 -13.01 -5.54
C LEU A 125 4.19 -14.53 -5.47
N PHE A 126 3.13 -15.28 -5.10
CA PHE A 126 3.13 -16.72 -4.81
C PHE A 126 1.96 -17.44 -5.47
#